data_AF-A6FXT1-F1
#
_entry.id   AF-A6FXT1-F1
#
_cell.length_a   1.000
_cell.length_b   1.000
_cell.length_c   1.000
_cell.angle_alpha   90.00
_cell.angle_beta   90.00
_cell.angle_gamma   90.00
#
_symmetry.space_group_name_H-M   'P 1'
#
loop_
_entity.id
_entity.type
_entity.pdbx_description
1 polymer ?
#
loop_
_entity_poly.entity_id
_entity_poly.type
_entity_poly.pdbx_seq_one_letter_code
_entity_poly.pdbx_strand_id
1 'polypeptide(L)'
;MVSVDELSQAIFDTPGIEGVTLTGGEPFEQAEGFGALADIVRARNMSVMIFTGYNPDEFDSRNQRRLVERCDILVAGRYVQSRTVHGQPWLGSANQQVHYLTDRYTPARQRAECEFHIHEDGRLVLTGFPAPELQDITPA
;
A
#
# COMPACT_ATOMS: atom_id res chain seq x y z
N MET A 1 0.20 15.15 16.72
CA MET A 1 -0.73 14.07 16.34
C MET A 1 -1.71 14.71 15.36
N VAL A 2 -1.93 14.12 14.19
CA VAL A 2 -2.84 14.67 13.15
C VAL A 2 -4.21 14.03 13.35
N SER A 3 -5.28 14.82 13.30
CA SER A 3 -6.65 14.31 13.41
C SER A 3 -7.15 13.73 12.08
N VAL A 4 -8.19 12.90 12.14
CA VAL A 4 -8.84 12.33 10.96
C VAL A 4 -9.40 13.43 10.05
N ASP A 5 -9.97 14.48 10.64
CA ASP A 5 -10.54 15.60 9.89
C ASP A 5 -9.46 16.38 9.14
N GLU A 6 -8.35 16.74 9.81
CA GLU A 6 -7.21 17.42 9.19
C GLU A 6 -6.63 16.59 8.04
N LEU A 7 -6.44 15.28 8.24
CA LEU A 7 -5.92 14.40 7.21
C LEU A 7 -6.88 14.26 6.03
N SER A 8 -8.19 14.15 6.30
CA SER A 8 -9.19 14.07 5.24
C SER A 8 -9.21 15.33 4.38
N GLN A 9 -9.09 16.51 5.00
CA GLN A 9 -9.05 17.77 4.26
C GLN A 9 -7.81 17.85 3.37
N ALA A 10 -6.63 17.46 3.89
CA ALA A 10 -5.41 17.40 3.10
C ALA A 10 -5.53 16.45 1.89
N ILE A 11 -6.21 15.31 2.05
CA ILE A 11 -6.51 14.39 0.95
C ILE A 11 -7.38 15.09 -0.11
N PHE A 12 -8.44 15.80 0.28
CA PHE A 12 -9.34 16.46 -0.68
C PHE A 12 -8.72 17.67 -1.37
N ASP A 13 -7.77 18.32 -0.71
CA ASP A 13 -7.02 19.44 -1.29
C ASP A 13 -5.92 18.98 -2.25
N THR A 14 -5.64 17.67 -2.31
CA THR A 14 -4.66 17.10 -3.24
C THR A 14 -5.33 16.87 -4.62
N PRO A 15 -4.95 17.62 -5.67
CA PRO A 15 -5.63 17.53 -6.95
C PRO A 15 -5.26 16.24 -7.70
N GLY A 16 -6.26 15.61 -8.33
CA GLY A 16 -6.04 14.54 -9.30
C GLY A 16 -5.77 13.15 -8.72
N ILE A 17 -5.93 12.95 -7.40
CA ILE A 17 -5.83 11.61 -6.80
C ILE A 17 -7.16 10.85 -6.89
N GLU A 18 -7.08 9.56 -7.17
CA GLU A 18 -8.23 8.65 -7.30
C GLU A 18 -8.61 7.99 -5.96
N GLY A 19 -7.66 7.97 -5.03
CA GLY A 19 -7.78 7.29 -3.75
C GLY A 19 -6.55 7.44 -2.88
N VAL A 20 -6.52 6.68 -1.80
CA VAL A 20 -5.45 6.70 -0.81
C VAL A 20 -4.86 5.31 -0.62
N THR A 21 -3.56 5.26 -0.36
CA THR A 21 -2.87 4.05 0.06
C THR A 21 -2.37 4.21 1.48
N LEU A 22 -2.81 3.33 2.37
CA LEU A 22 -2.33 3.24 3.75
C LEU A 22 -1.14 2.29 3.79
N THR A 23 0.03 2.82 4.14
CA THR A 23 1.30 2.09 4.17
C THR A 23 2.23 2.67 5.24
N GLY A 24 3.24 1.91 5.64
CA GLY A 24 4.11 2.23 6.78
C GLY A 24 3.41 2.02 8.12
N GLY A 25 4.19 1.94 9.21
CA GLY A 25 3.67 1.44 10.50
C GLY A 25 2.90 0.12 10.32
N GLU A 26 2.01 -0.21 11.23
CA GLU A 26 0.99 -1.23 11.00
C GLU A 26 -0.40 -0.57 10.98
N PRO A 27 -1.04 -0.39 9.81
CA PRO A 27 -2.35 0.25 9.72
C PRO A 27 -3.42 -0.42 10.58
N PHE A 28 -3.36 -1.74 10.75
CA PHE A 28 -4.36 -2.47 11.54
C PHE A 28 -4.18 -2.33 13.06
N GLU A 29 -3.07 -1.78 13.55
CA GLU A 29 -2.94 -1.35 14.96
C GLU A 29 -3.66 -0.01 15.22
N GLN A 30 -3.93 0.77 14.17
CA GLN A 30 -4.61 2.07 14.23
C GLN A 30 -5.99 2.02 13.54
N ALA A 31 -6.62 0.83 13.55
CA ALA A 31 -7.78 0.53 12.74
C ALA A 31 -9.01 1.41 13.05
N GLU A 32 -9.12 1.98 14.25
CA GLU A 32 -10.20 2.92 14.60
C GLU A 32 -10.10 4.21 13.78
N GLY A 33 -8.94 4.88 13.83
CA GLY A 33 -8.70 6.14 13.12
C GLY A 33 -8.70 5.93 11.60
N PHE A 34 -8.02 4.90 11.11
CA PHE A 34 -8.01 4.60 9.68
C PHE A 34 -9.38 4.12 9.18
N GLY A 35 -10.17 3.43 10.01
CA GLY A 35 -11.54 3.07 9.68
C GLY A 35 -12.43 4.29 9.49
N ALA A 36 -12.32 5.29 10.37
CA ALA A 36 -13.05 6.56 10.24
C ALA A 36 -12.61 7.34 8.99
N LEU A 37 -11.30 7.42 8.73
CA LEU A 37 -10.77 8.05 7.52
C LEU A 37 -11.29 7.36 6.25
N ALA A 38 -11.27 6.02 6.22
CA ALA A 38 -11.73 5.23 5.10
C ALA A 38 -13.21 5.47 4.79
N ASP A 39 -14.07 5.63 5.81
CA ASP A 39 -15.48 6.02 5.58
C ASP A 39 -15.59 7.39 4.89
N ILE A 40 -14.81 8.37 5.36
CA ILE A 40 -14.85 9.76 4.88
C ILE A 40 -14.40 9.85 3.40
N VAL A 41 -13.32 9.18 3.02
CA VAL A 41 -12.82 9.22 1.64
C VAL A 41 -13.73 8.41 0.70
N ARG A 42 -14.26 7.27 1.14
CA ARG A 42 -15.20 6.47 0.34
C ARG A 42 -16.52 7.20 0.09
N ALA A 43 -16.99 8.02 1.04
CA ALA A 43 -18.16 8.86 0.84
C ALA A 43 -17.99 9.86 -0.33
N ARG A 44 -16.74 10.15 -0.73
CA ARG A 44 -16.39 10.94 -1.92
C ARG A 44 -15.97 10.07 -3.12
N ASN A 45 -16.33 8.78 -3.11
CA ASN A 45 -16.02 7.81 -4.17
C ASN A 45 -14.52 7.62 -4.43
N MET A 46 -13.67 7.87 -3.43
CA MET A 46 -12.24 7.59 -3.48
C MET A 46 -11.94 6.16 -3.07
N SER A 47 -10.89 5.56 -3.65
CA SER A 47 -10.46 4.21 -3.27
C SER A 47 -9.59 4.18 -2.02
N VAL A 48 -9.54 3.01 -1.39
CA VAL A 48 -8.64 2.71 -0.28
C VAL A 48 -7.83 1.46 -0.58
N MET A 49 -6.52 1.58 -0.62
CA MET A 49 -5.58 0.48 -0.66
C MET A 49 -4.83 0.39 0.67
N ILE A 50 -4.51 -0.81 1.14
CA ILE A 50 -3.78 -1.01 2.40
C ILE A 50 -2.67 -2.04 2.21
N PHE A 51 -1.46 -1.69 2.63
CA PHE A 51 -0.37 -2.62 2.86
C PHE A 51 -0.29 -2.97 4.34
N THR A 52 -0.18 -4.25 4.67
CA THR A 52 -0.07 -4.72 6.06
C THR A 52 0.88 -5.91 6.18
N GLY A 53 1.55 -6.03 7.33
CA GLY A 53 2.28 -7.23 7.68
C GLY A 53 1.36 -8.38 8.12
N TYR A 54 0.11 -8.11 8.45
CA TYR A 54 -0.83 -9.12 8.92
C TYR A 54 -1.42 -9.92 7.77
N ASN A 55 -1.73 -11.18 8.06
CA ASN A 55 -2.56 -12.02 7.21
C ASN A 55 -4.05 -11.82 7.57
N PRO A 56 -4.99 -12.12 6.65
CA PRO A 56 -6.42 -11.90 6.90
C PRO A 56 -6.99 -12.60 8.14
N ASP A 57 -6.39 -13.72 8.55
CA ASP A 57 -6.76 -14.49 9.75
C ASP A 57 -6.28 -13.86 11.07
N GLU A 58 -5.39 -12.86 11.01
CA GLU A 58 -4.89 -12.13 12.18
C GLU A 58 -5.82 -10.96 12.60
N PHE A 59 -6.86 -10.65 11.82
CA PHE A 59 -7.81 -9.57 12.14
C PHE A 59 -8.86 -9.99 13.18
N ASP A 60 -8.57 -9.72 14.45
CA ASP A 60 -9.34 -10.21 15.60
C ASP A 60 -10.38 -9.19 16.13
N SER A 61 -10.11 -7.90 15.98
CA SER A 61 -10.93 -6.84 16.55
C SER A 61 -12.04 -6.38 15.60
N ARG A 62 -13.10 -5.79 16.19
CA ARG A 62 -14.19 -5.19 15.42
C ARG A 62 -13.68 -4.07 14.50
N ASN A 63 -12.72 -3.26 14.97
CA ASN A 63 -12.19 -2.13 14.22
C ASN A 63 -11.34 -2.60 13.02
N GLN A 64 -10.53 -3.64 13.17
CA GLN A 64 -9.77 -4.20 12.06
C GLN A 64 -10.66 -4.77 10.97
N ARG A 65 -11.67 -5.59 11.34
CA ARG A 65 -12.65 -6.11 10.36
C ARG A 65 -13.37 -4.99 9.62
N ARG A 66 -13.79 -3.95 10.37
CA ARG A 66 -14.40 -2.76 9.80
C ARG A 66 -13.46 -2.10 8.79
N LEU A 67 -12.18 -1.93 9.10
CA LEU A 67 -11.22 -1.36 8.15
C LEU A 67 -11.07 -2.22 6.89
N VAL A 68 -11.01 -3.55 7.01
CA VAL A 68 -10.96 -4.47 5.85
C VAL A 68 -12.16 -4.26 4.93
N GLU A 69 -13.38 -4.16 5.48
CA GLU A 69 -14.61 -3.93 4.69
C GLU A 69 -14.61 -2.62 3.88
N ARG A 70 -13.74 -1.66 4.23
CA ARG A 70 -13.61 -0.36 3.54
C ARG A 70 -12.43 -0.34 2.58
N CYS A 71 -11.64 -1.39 2.54
CA CYS A 71 -10.50 -1.53 1.67
C CYS A 71 -10.95 -2.08 0.31
N ASP A 72 -10.45 -1.50 -0.79
CA ASP A 72 -10.65 -2.01 -2.15
C ASP A 72 -9.55 -3.01 -2.53
N ILE A 73 -8.29 -2.73 -2.14
CA ILE A 73 -7.14 -3.61 -2.35
C ILE A 73 -6.34 -3.77 -1.06
N LEU A 74 -6.24 -5.00 -0.56
CA LEU A 74 -5.41 -5.34 0.59
C LEU A 74 -4.17 -6.13 0.12
N VAL A 75 -2.98 -5.62 0.39
CA VAL A 75 -1.72 -6.35 0.22
C VAL A 75 -1.29 -6.86 1.58
N ALA A 76 -1.45 -8.17 1.79
CA ALA A 76 -1.31 -8.83 3.08
C ALA A 76 -0.05 -9.70 3.18
N GLY A 77 0.48 -9.80 4.39
CA GLY A 77 1.62 -10.66 4.75
C GLY A 77 2.91 -9.91 5.02
N ARG A 78 3.67 -10.39 6.01
CA ARG A 78 4.98 -9.83 6.42
C ARG A 78 6.00 -9.98 5.29
N TYR A 79 6.88 -9.00 5.16
CA TYR A 79 8.01 -9.14 4.25
C TYR A 79 8.98 -10.23 4.74
N VAL A 80 9.34 -11.17 3.84
CA VAL A 80 10.33 -12.21 4.12
C VAL A 80 11.49 -12.10 3.13
N GLN A 81 12.65 -11.68 3.61
CA GLN A 81 13.84 -11.43 2.79
C GLN A 81 14.31 -12.67 2.01
N SER A 82 14.21 -13.88 2.58
CA SER A 82 14.57 -15.12 1.87
C SER A 82 13.59 -15.50 0.76
N ARG A 83 12.47 -14.78 0.64
CA ARG A 83 11.40 -15.00 -0.33
C ARG A 83 11.18 -13.77 -1.21
N THR A 84 12.13 -12.86 -1.31
CA THR A 84 11.99 -11.64 -2.12
C THR A 84 11.62 -11.99 -3.55
N VAL A 85 10.68 -11.21 -4.11
CA VAL A 85 10.27 -11.30 -5.52
C VAL A 85 10.49 -9.97 -6.21
N HIS A 86 10.73 -10.02 -7.52
CA HIS A 86 11.07 -8.86 -8.33
C HIS A 86 10.20 -8.81 -9.58
N GLY A 87 9.96 -7.60 -10.09
CA GLY A 87 9.03 -7.36 -11.19
C GLY A 87 7.57 -7.70 -10.87
N GLN A 88 7.23 -7.97 -9.61
CA GLN A 88 5.86 -8.21 -9.14
C GLN A 88 5.31 -6.91 -8.55
N PRO A 89 4.24 -6.33 -9.13
CA PRO A 89 3.62 -5.14 -8.56
C PRO A 89 3.17 -5.40 -7.12
N TRP A 90 3.52 -4.49 -6.21
CA TRP A 90 3.09 -4.47 -4.81
C TRP A 90 3.64 -5.60 -3.92
N LEU A 91 4.14 -6.69 -4.48
CA LEU A 91 4.66 -7.81 -3.71
C LEU A 91 6.16 -7.66 -3.52
N GLY A 92 6.60 -7.51 -2.27
CA GLY A 92 8.02 -7.55 -1.92
C GLY A 92 8.53 -8.98 -1.70
N SER A 93 7.66 -9.91 -1.30
CA SER A 93 8.01 -11.30 -1.01
C SER A 93 6.92 -12.29 -1.40
N ALA A 94 7.30 -13.52 -1.75
CA ALA A 94 6.42 -14.53 -2.33
C ALA A 94 5.34 -15.08 -1.38
N ASN A 95 5.37 -14.74 -0.08
CA ASN A 95 4.30 -15.08 0.85
C ASN A 95 3.18 -14.04 0.88
N GLN A 96 3.42 -12.86 0.31
CA GLN A 96 2.43 -11.78 0.30
C GLN A 96 1.36 -12.04 -0.76
N GLN A 97 0.15 -11.56 -0.50
CA GLN A 97 -1.00 -11.75 -1.38
C GLN A 97 -1.72 -10.42 -1.59
N VAL A 98 -2.21 -10.21 -2.82
CA VAL A 98 -3.10 -9.11 -3.17
C VAL A 98 -4.53 -9.61 -3.13
N HIS A 99 -5.35 -9.02 -2.27
CA HIS A 99 -6.78 -9.29 -2.17
C HIS A 99 -7.55 -8.11 -2.77
N TYR A 100 -8.30 -8.38 -3.83
CA TYR A 100 -9.25 -7.43 -4.42
C TYR A 100 -10.59 -7.64 -3.71
N LEU A 101 -10.96 -6.70 -2.84
CA LEU A 101 -12.09 -6.83 -1.93
C LEU A 101 -13.39 -6.20 -2.46
N THR A 102 -13.26 -5.37 -3.51
CA THR A 102 -14.39 -4.77 -4.23
C THR A 102 -14.19 -4.89 -5.74
N ASP A 103 -15.26 -4.69 -6.51
CA ASP A 103 -15.21 -4.71 -7.98
C ASP A 103 -14.58 -3.45 -8.60
N ARG A 104 -14.09 -2.50 -7.78
CA ARG A 104 -13.49 -1.25 -8.26
C ARG A 104 -12.23 -1.52 -9.10
N TYR A 105 -11.47 -2.53 -8.70
CA TYR A 105 -10.26 -2.94 -9.38
C TYR A 105 -10.36 -4.39 -9.77
N THR A 106 -9.98 -4.68 -11.01
CA THR A 106 -9.79 -6.06 -11.45
C THR A 106 -8.31 -6.40 -11.42
N PRO A 107 -7.93 -7.69 -11.34
CA PRO A 107 -6.57 -8.16 -11.56
C PRO A 107 -6.16 -7.98 -13.04
N ALA A 108 -6.21 -6.76 -13.56
CA ALA A 108 -5.53 -6.42 -14.79
C ALA A 108 -4.02 -6.43 -14.53
N ARG A 109 -3.22 -6.52 -15.60
CA ARG A 109 -1.76 -6.55 -15.50
C ARG A 109 -1.24 -5.19 -14.99
N GLN A 110 -1.20 -5.04 -13.66
CA GLN A 110 -0.50 -3.98 -12.96
C GLN A 110 0.96 -4.00 -13.44
N ARG A 111 1.54 -2.82 -13.64
CA ARG A 111 2.95 -2.70 -14.04
C ARG A 111 3.79 -2.56 -12.79
N ALA A 112 4.90 -3.29 -12.75
CA ALA A 112 5.90 -3.11 -11.73
C ALA A 112 6.65 -1.83 -12.09
N GLU A 113 6.47 -0.79 -11.30
CA GLU A 113 7.11 0.51 -11.49
C GLU A 113 8.31 0.63 -10.56
N CYS A 114 9.36 1.26 -11.05
CA CYS A 114 10.56 1.55 -10.29
C CYS A 114 10.98 3.00 -10.49
N GLU A 115 11.60 3.58 -9.46
CA GLU A 115 12.05 4.96 -9.46
C GLU A 115 13.56 4.99 -9.27
N PHE A 116 14.23 5.80 -10.10
CA PHE A 116 15.68 5.97 -10.08
C PHE A 116 16.01 7.35 -9.51
N HIS A 117 16.77 7.39 -8.43
CA HIS A 117 17.35 8.62 -7.89
C HIS A 117 18.84 8.63 -8.22
N ILE A 118 19.28 9.64 -8.98
CA ILE A 118 20.68 9.85 -9.35
C ILE A 118 21.19 11.05 -8.57
N HIS A 119 22.12 10.82 -7.65
CA HIS A 119 22.73 11.87 -6.84
C HIS A 119 23.90 12.54 -7.58
N GLU A 120 24.28 13.75 -7.14
CA GLU A 120 25.37 14.54 -7.75
C GLU A 120 26.74 13.85 -7.66
N ASP A 121 26.94 12.98 -6.66
CA ASP A 121 28.15 12.16 -6.48
C ASP A 121 28.17 10.91 -7.38
N GLY A 122 27.16 10.72 -8.23
CA GLY A 122 27.01 9.56 -9.10
C GLY A 122 26.38 8.35 -8.43
N ARG A 123 25.99 8.42 -7.15
CA ARG A 123 25.24 7.34 -6.49
C ARG A 123 23.86 7.19 -7.11
N LEU A 124 23.51 5.96 -7.46
CA LEU A 124 22.20 5.58 -7.96
C LEU A 124 21.43 4.88 -6.84
N VAL A 125 20.18 5.25 -6.60
CA VAL A 125 19.26 4.55 -5.70
C VAL A 125 18.03 4.13 -6.51
N LEU A 126 17.70 2.85 -6.44
CA LEU A 126 16.54 2.28 -7.10
C LEU A 126 15.49 1.89 -6.06
N THR A 127 14.26 2.39 -6.22
CA THR A 127 13.11 2.06 -5.36
C THR A 127 11.96 1.51 -6.20
N GLY A 128 10.92 0.99 -5.54
CA GLY A 128 9.76 0.37 -6.19
C GLY A 128 9.94 -1.13 -6.41
N PHE A 129 9.42 -1.64 -7.53
CA PHE A 129 9.38 -3.06 -7.88
C PHE A 129 10.23 -3.33 -9.14
N PRO A 130 11.57 -3.22 -9.06
CA PRO A 130 12.43 -3.35 -10.22
C PRO A 130 12.32 -4.74 -10.83
N ALA A 131 12.41 -4.80 -12.16
CA ALA A 131 12.57 -6.06 -12.87
C ALA A 131 13.89 -6.75 -12.45
N PRO A 132 14.00 -8.08 -12.53
CA PRO A 132 15.20 -8.81 -12.11
C PRO A 132 16.50 -8.27 -12.71
N GLU A 133 16.46 -7.79 -13.94
CA GLU A 133 17.61 -7.27 -14.68
C GLU A 133 18.14 -5.93 -14.11
N LEU A 134 17.34 -5.25 -13.28
CA LEU A 134 17.65 -3.95 -12.69
C LEU A 134 18.12 -4.06 -11.22
N GLN A 135 18.41 -5.26 -10.70
CA GLN A 135 18.89 -5.36 -9.31
C GLN A 135 20.36 -4.96 -9.15
N ASP A 136 21.18 -5.30 -10.14
CA ASP A 136 22.64 -5.17 -10.05
C ASP A 136 23.17 -3.81 -10.54
N ILE A 137 22.28 -2.90 -10.95
CA ILE A 137 22.65 -1.57 -11.46
C ILE A 137 22.94 -0.54 -10.36
N THR A 138 22.70 -0.90 -9.10
CA THR A 138 23.00 -0.06 -7.95
C THR A 138 24.44 -0.36 -7.50
N PRO A 139 25.39 0.60 -7.52
CA PRO A 139 26.71 0.38 -6.95
C PRO A 139 26.59 0.07 -5.45
N ALA A 140 27.39 -0.88 -4.97
CA ALA A 140 27.48 -1.20 -3.54
C ALA A 140 27.93 -0.01 -2.68
#